data_AF-A0A534MMX6-F1
#
_entry.id   AF-A0A534MMX6-F1
#
_cell.length_a   1.000
_cell.length_b   1.000
_cell.length_c   1.000
_cell.angle_alpha   90.00
_cell.angle_beta   90.00
_cell.angle_gamma   90.00
#
_symmetry.space_group_name_H-M   'P 1'
#
loop_
_entity.id
_entity.type
_entity.pdbx_description
1 polymer ?
#
loop_
_entity_poly.entity_id
_entity_poly.type
_entity_poly.pdbx_seq_one_letter_code
_entity_poly.pdbx_strand_id
1 'polypeptide(L)'
;MGAARRGPRGRHPIFQARPVPSRTGPGGPVVGVKDTTVKEFLAAVAAPTATPGGGSVSALAGALSAALSRMVAGLARGKAGYEGVESELAQIEDRGKVIQGRLEALIDEDARAYESVIAAMRLPKSSEKERAARVDAMQAAYRKATDVPLETMELCVEALELAEASVKKGNRNATTDAAVAILLAESAIRGASLNCAVNLASIRDETFRSNAEERVEQLLKRADEIGHEAMAVVTERL
;
A
#
# COMPACT_ATOMS: atom_id res chain seq x y z
N MET A 1 -52.57 -23.49 -1.94
CA MET A 1 -51.15 -23.43 -2.35
C MET A 1 -50.69 -21.99 -2.28
N GLY A 2 -50.01 -21.61 -1.19
CA GLY A 2 -49.58 -20.23 -0.93
C GLY A 2 -48.10 -20.04 -1.26
N ALA A 3 -47.79 -19.07 -2.12
CA ALA A 3 -46.44 -18.72 -2.53
C ALA A 3 -45.70 -17.98 -1.39
N ALA A 4 -44.56 -18.53 -0.95
CA ALA A 4 -43.69 -17.93 0.05
C ALA A 4 -42.88 -16.78 -0.57
N ARG A 5 -43.13 -15.54 -0.10
CA ARG A 5 -42.33 -14.35 -0.42
C ARG A 5 -40.98 -14.45 0.28
N ARG A 6 -39.88 -14.47 -0.49
CA ARG A 6 -38.51 -14.30 0.03
C ARG A 6 -38.31 -12.83 0.43
N GLY A 7 -38.03 -12.59 1.71
CA GLY A 7 -37.67 -11.26 2.23
C GLY A 7 -36.30 -10.78 1.71
N PRO A 8 -36.00 -9.48 1.78
CA PRO A 8 -34.78 -8.92 1.23
C PRO A 8 -33.57 -9.37 2.05
N ARG A 9 -32.50 -9.81 1.36
CA ARG A 9 -31.19 -10.12 1.95
C ARG A 9 -30.72 -8.90 2.76
N GLY A 10 -30.69 -9.03 4.09
CA GLY A 10 -30.13 -8.01 4.97
C GLY A 10 -28.67 -7.78 4.62
N ARG A 11 -28.32 -6.55 4.23
CA ARG A 11 -26.94 -6.15 3.93
C ARG A 11 -26.16 -6.11 5.25
N HIS A 12 -25.05 -6.86 5.33
CA HIS A 12 -24.25 -7.00 6.55
C HIS A 12 -23.66 -5.65 6.97
N PRO A 13 -23.78 -5.21 8.24
CA PRO A 13 -23.35 -3.88 8.70
C PRO A 13 -21.84 -3.60 8.60
N ILE A 14 -21.01 -4.63 8.43
CA ILE A 14 -19.56 -4.51 8.22
C ILE A 14 -19.23 -3.90 6.85
N PHE A 15 -20.08 -4.15 5.85
CA PHE A 15 -19.97 -3.52 4.54
C PHE A 15 -20.48 -2.07 4.54
N GLN A 16 -20.88 -1.54 5.70
CA GLN A 16 -21.29 -0.15 5.91
C GLN A 16 -20.29 0.64 6.77
N ALA A 17 -18.99 0.29 6.72
CA ALA A 17 -17.96 1.14 7.31
C ALA A 17 -18.09 2.56 6.72
N ARG A 18 -18.44 3.54 7.57
CA ARG A 18 -18.47 4.94 7.17
C ARG A 18 -17.03 5.35 6.83
N PRO A 19 -16.79 6.05 5.71
CA PRO A 19 -15.45 6.56 5.40
C PRO A 19 -14.96 7.47 6.52
N VAL A 20 -13.67 7.40 6.87
CA VAL A 20 -12.99 8.45 7.65
C VAL A 20 -13.08 9.73 6.85
N PRO A 21 -13.86 10.74 7.26
CA PRO A 21 -13.77 12.02 6.61
C PRO A 21 -12.76 12.84 7.40
N SER A 22 -11.53 12.96 6.90
CA SER A 22 -10.88 14.24 7.06
C SER A 22 -11.70 15.22 6.18
N ARG A 23 -12.08 16.35 6.75
CA ARG A 23 -12.76 17.42 6.01
C ARG A 23 -11.82 18.61 6.00
N THR A 24 -11.82 19.36 4.91
CA THR A 24 -11.11 20.65 4.82
C THR A 24 -11.65 21.73 5.77
N GLY A 25 -12.72 21.41 6.54
CA GLY A 25 -13.37 22.26 7.53
C GLY A 25 -14.79 21.76 7.88
N PRO A 26 -15.52 22.43 8.78
CA PRO A 26 -16.93 22.11 9.05
C PRO A 26 -17.76 22.23 7.77
N GLY A 27 -18.35 21.13 7.30
CA GLY A 27 -19.17 21.12 6.08
C GLY A 27 -18.42 20.96 4.75
N GLY A 28 -17.09 20.88 4.75
CA GLY A 28 -16.28 20.64 3.54
C GLY A 28 -16.46 19.23 2.95
N PRO A 29 -16.05 19.03 1.68
CA PRO A 29 -16.06 17.72 1.04
C PRO A 29 -15.22 16.71 1.82
N VAL A 30 -15.59 15.43 1.71
CA VAL A 30 -14.79 14.32 2.24
C VAL A 30 -13.53 14.25 1.38
N VAL A 31 -12.36 14.44 1.99
CA VAL A 31 -11.06 14.29 1.32
C VAL A 31 -10.37 13.04 1.86
N GLY A 32 -9.63 12.33 1.00
CA GLY A 32 -8.74 11.26 1.42
C GLY A 32 -7.58 11.82 2.24
N VAL A 33 -6.93 10.96 3.01
CA VAL A 33 -5.66 11.27 3.68
C VAL A 33 -4.62 11.72 2.64
N LYS A 34 -4.61 11.07 1.47
CA LYS A 34 -3.73 11.41 0.34
C LYS A 34 -3.98 12.80 -0.27
N ASP A 35 -5.16 13.38 -0.08
CA ASP A 35 -5.54 14.68 -0.65
C ASP A 35 -5.22 15.85 0.28
N THR A 36 -4.67 15.56 1.47
CA THR A 36 -4.23 16.57 2.44
C THR A 36 -2.83 17.09 2.11
N THR A 37 -2.46 18.24 2.66
CA THR A 37 -1.08 18.73 2.53
C THR A 37 -0.12 17.81 3.28
N VAL A 38 1.15 17.76 2.85
CA VAL A 38 2.19 16.99 3.56
C VAL A 38 2.27 17.37 5.05
N LYS A 39 2.06 18.65 5.38
CA LYS A 39 2.03 19.14 6.76
C LYS A 39 0.88 18.52 7.56
N GLU A 40 -0.30 18.43 6.98
CA GLU A 40 -1.48 17.81 7.61
C GLU A 40 -1.32 16.30 7.73
N PHE A 41 -0.80 15.63 6.70
CA PHE A 41 -0.50 14.20 6.75
C PHE A 41 0.48 13.87 7.89
N LEU A 42 1.59 14.60 8.00
CA LEU A 42 2.56 14.40 9.08
C LEU A 42 1.94 14.66 10.46
N ALA A 43 1.10 15.69 10.59
CA ALA A 43 0.39 15.96 11.83
C ALA A 43 -0.59 14.82 12.18
N ALA A 44 -1.27 14.23 11.19
CA ALA A 44 -2.18 13.11 11.38
C ALA A 44 -1.43 11.82 11.79
N VAL A 45 -0.28 11.53 11.17
CA VAL A 45 0.58 10.39 11.55
C VAL A 45 1.14 10.55 12.97
N ALA A 46 1.47 11.78 13.38
CA ALA A 46 2.00 12.06 14.72
C ALA A 46 0.92 12.09 15.82
N ALA A 47 -0.35 12.17 15.45
CA ALA A 47 -1.44 12.24 16.41
C ALA A 47 -1.59 10.90 17.19
N PRO A 48 -2.04 10.92 18.46
CA PRO A 48 -2.29 9.71 19.24
C PRO A 48 -3.62 9.04 18.83
N THR A 49 -3.75 8.77 17.53
CA THR A 49 -4.89 8.12 16.88
C THR A 49 -4.42 6.86 16.15
N ALA A 50 -5.33 5.95 15.87
CA ALA A 50 -4.97 4.66 15.28
C ALA A 50 -4.67 4.72 13.77
N THR A 51 -5.17 5.74 13.07
CA THR A 51 -4.96 5.96 11.63
C THR A 51 -4.74 7.45 11.35
N PRO A 52 -3.96 7.81 10.31
CA PRO A 52 -3.12 6.95 9.47
C PRO A 52 -1.95 6.34 10.25
N GLY A 53 -1.59 5.10 9.93
CA GLY A 53 -0.57 4.32 10.64
C GLY A 53 0.59 3.88 9.75
N GLY A 54 1.33 2.87 10.20
CA GLY A 54 2.51 2.34 9.49
C GLY A 54 2.21 1.88 8.06
N GLY A 55 1.08 1.19 7.83
CA GLY A 55 0.67 0.75 6.49
C GLY A 55 0.46 1.92 5.52
N SER A 56 -0.24 2.97 5.97
CA SER A 56 -0.44 4.21 5.22
C SER A 56 0.90 4.89 4.87
N VAL A 57 1.86 4.90 5.79
CA VAL A 57 3.21 5.45 5.56
C VAL A 57 4.01 4.58 4.59
N SER A 58 3.91 3.25 4.68
CA SER A 58 4.54 2.33 3.72
C SER A 58 4.02 2.55 2.30
N ALA A 59 2.70 2.70 2.12
CA ALA A 59 2.11 3.01 0.82
C ALA A 59 2.62 4.35 0.27
N LEU A 60 2.70 5.40 1.10
CA LEU A 60 3.27 6.68 0.71
C LEU A 60 4.75 6.58 0.31
N ALA A 61 5.56 5.82 1.07
CA ALA A 61 6.98 5.63 0.75
C ALA A 61 7.17 4.93 -0.61
N GLY A 62 6.35 3.92 -0.92
CA GLY A 62 6.33 3.30 -2.24
C GLY A 62 5.91 4.27 -3.35
N ALA A 63 4.90 5.11 -3.11
CA ALA A 63 4.46 6.12 -4.08
C ALA A 63 5.57 7.15 -4.36
N LEU A 64 6.31 7.57 -3.33
CA LEU A 64 7.46 8.46 -3.45
C LEU A 64 8.61 7.80 -4.22
N SER A 65 8.86 6.50 -3.99
CA SER A 65 9.82 5.73 -4.79
C SER A 65 9.46 5.77 -6.28
N ALA A 66 8.22 5.43 -6.64
CA ALA A 66 7.77 5.51 -8.02
C ALA A 66 7.90 6.93 -8.60
N ALA A 67 7.54 7.97 -7.83
CA ALA A 67 7.65 9.36 -8.26
C ALA A 67 9.11 9.81 -8.53
N LEU A 68 10.07 9.39 -7.69
CA LEU A 68 11.48 9.68 -7.91
C LEU A 68 12.04 8.93 -9.12
N SER A 69 11.72 7.64 -9.28
CA SER A 69 12.13 6.85 -10.46
C SER A 69 11.67 7.47 -11.76
N ARG A 70 10.42 7.96 -11.77
CA ARG A 70 9.83 8.74 -12.87
C ARG A 70 10.57 10.03 -13.14
N MET A 71 10.89 10.81 -12.10
CA MET A 71 11.67 12.04 -12.22
C MET A 71 13.04 11.76 -12.85
N VAL A 72 13.77 10.75 -12.36
CA VAL A 72 15.09 10.37 -12.87
C VAL A 72 15.04 9.98 -14.34
N ALA A 73 14.00 9.23 -14.76
CA ALA A 73 13.78 8.88 -16.16
C ALA A 73 13.43 10.12 -16.99
N GLY A 74 12.50 10.96 -16.53
CA GLY A 74 12.10 12.19 -17.21
C GLY A 74 13.25 13.18 -17.40
N LEU A 75 14.20 13.22 -16.46
CA LEU A 75 15.42 14.02 -16.59
C LEU A 75 16.40 13.51 -17.65
N ALA A 76 16.24 12.28 -18.15
CA ALA A 76 17.07 11.70 -19.21
C ALA A 76 16.41 11.75 -20.59
N ARG A 77 15.08 11.63 -20.65
CA ARG A 77 14.33 11.59 -21.91
C ARG A 77 14.61 12.78 -22.81
N GLY A 78 14.76 12.50 -24.11
CA GLY A 78 15.01 13.51 -25.14
C GLY A 78 16.36 14.24 -25.01
N LYS A 79 17.27 13.79 -24.13
CA LYS A 79 18.62 14.36 -24.01
C LYS A 79 19.63 13.56 -24.82
N ALA A 80 20.65 14.25 -25.32
CA ALA A 80 21.77 13.64 -26.00
C ALA A 80 22.45 12.58 -25.12
N GLY A 81 22.72 11.40 -25.69
CA GLY A 81 23.32 10.25 -25.00
C GLY A 81 22.33 9.26 -24.40
N TYR A 82 21.02 9.52 -24.49
CA TYR A 82 19.95 8.63 -23.99
C TYR A 82 19.05 8.07 -25.11
N GLU A 83 19.35 8.37 -26.37
CA GLU A 83 18.53 7.98 -27.52
C GLU A 83 18.31 6.46 -27.60
N GLY A 84 19.32 5.69 -27.21
CA GLY A 84 19.28 4.22 -27.23
C GLY A 84 18.42 3.58 -26.14
N VAL A 85 17.90 4.36 -25.18
CA VAL A 85 17.07 3.87 -24.05
C VAL A 85 15.75 4.62 -23.91
N GLU A 86 15.35 5.41 -24.92
CA GLU A 86 14.17 6.28 -24.84
C GLU A 86 12.87 5.48 -24.58
N SER A 87 12.76 4.28 -25.15
CA SER A 87 11.60 3.41 -24.92
C SER A 87 11.53 2.93 -23.47
N GLU A 88 12.64 2.52 -22.90
CA GLU A 88 12.72 2.09 -21.50
C GLU A 88 12.45 3.25 -20.54
N LEU A 89 12.95 4.45 -20.84
CA LEU A 89 12.67 5.65 -20.05
C LEU A 89 11.18 6.02 -20.11
N ALA A 90 10.52 5.86 -21.26
CA ALA A 90 9.07 6.05 -21.38
C ALA A 90 8.29 5.00 -20.58
N GLN A 91 8.74 3.74 -20.59
CA GLN A 91 8.12 2.67 -19.79
C GLN A 91 8.22 2.92 -18.28
N ILE A 92 9.34 3.46 -17.80
CA ILE A 92 9.47 3.85 -16.38
C ILE A 92 8.42 4.91 -16.02
N GLU A 93 8.22 5.91 -16.88
CA GLU A 93 7.23 6.96 -16.64
C GLU A 93 5.79 6.41 -16.64
N ASP A 94 5.44 5.57 -17.61
CA ASP A 94 4.08 5.07 -17.78
C ASP A 94 3.71 4.05 -16.69
N ARG A 95 4.58 3.07 -16.41
CA ARG A 95 4.38 2.13 -15.30
C ARG A 95 4.40 2.85 -13.95
N GLY A 96 5.32 3.78 -13.78
CA GLY A 96 5.47 4.54 -12.54
C GLY A 96 4.21 5.32 -12.19
N LYS A 97 3.53 5.94 -13.17
CA LYS A 97 2.25 6.63 -12.95
C LYS A 97 1.18 5.71 -12.40
N VAL A 98 1.08 4.51 -12.97
CA VAL A 98 0.07 3.51 -12.57
C VAL A 98 0.35 3.03 -11.14
N ILE A 99 1.59 2.65 -10.86
CA ILE A 99 2.02 2.15 -9.54
C ILE A 99 1.83 3.25 -8.48
N GLN A 100 2.30 4.47 -8.76
CA GLN A 100 2.14 5.61 -7.88
C GLN A 100 0.65 5.85 -7.54
N GLY A 101 -0.22 5.94 -8.55
CA GLY A 101 -1.63 6.21 -8.33
C GLY A 101 -2.33 5.11 -7.52
N ARG A 102 -1.92 3.84 -7.67
CA ARG A 102 -2.46 2.75 -6.86
C ARG A 102 -1.96 2.79 -5.42
N LEU A 103 -0.67 3.04 -5.20
CA LEU A 103 -0.08 3.21 -3.87
C LEU A 103 -0.69 4.41 -3.13
N GLU A 104 -0.95 5.52 -3.81
CA GLU A 104 -1.68 6.65 -3.25
C GLU A 104 -3.09 6.26 -2.78
N ALA A 105 -3.80 5.43 -3.55
CA ALA A 105 -5.11 4.92 -3.13
C ALA A 105 -5.01 3.99 -1.90
N LEU A 106 -3.94 3.22 -1.79
CA LEU A 106 -3.70 2.30 -0.68
C LEU A 106 -3.49 3.03 0.67
N ILE A 107 -3.03 4.29 0.66
CA ILE A 107 -2.96 5.14 1.87
C ILE A 107 -4.34 5.21 2.55
N ASP A 108 -5.40 5.49 1.79
CA ASP A 108 -6.74 5.58 2.34
C ASP A 108 -7.36 4.20 2.60
N GLU A 109 -7.00 3.19 1.79
CA GLU A 109 -7.52 1.83 1.96
C GLU A 109 -7.02 1.16 3.24
N ASP A 110 -5.76 1.40 3.62
CA ASP A 110 -5.18 0.95 4.89
C ASP A 110 -5.97 1.50 6.07
N ALA A 111 -6.22 2.81 6.09
CA ALA A 111 -7.02 3.44 7.13
C ALA A 111 -8.44 2.84 7.21
N ARG A 112 -9.11 2.64 6.07
CA ARG A 112 -10.45 2.03 6.02
C ARG A 112 -10.46 0.56 6.44
N ALA A 113 -9.42 -0.19 6.09
CA ALA A 113 -9.30 -1.60 6.46
C ALA A 113 -9.14 -1.75 7.98
N TYR A 114 -8.30 -0.92 8.59
CA TYR A 114 -8.14 -0.87 10.04
C TYR A 114 -9.47 -0.56 10.74
N GLU A 115 -10.22 0.44 10.28
CA GLU A 115 -11.52 0.76 10.86
C GLU A 115 -12.54 -0.37 10.74
N SER A 116 -12.49 -1.12 9.64
CA SER A 116 -13.36 -2.29 9.45
C SER A 116 -13.07 -3.37 10.49
N VAL A 117 -11.79 -3.58 10.84
CA VAL A 117 -11.38 -4.48 11.94
C VAL A 117 -11.90 -3.98 13.28
N ILE A 118 -11.74 -2.68 13.58
CA ILE A 118 -12.25 -2.09 14.83
C ILE A 118 -13.77 -2.17 14.93
N ALA A 119 -14.49 -1.92 13.84
CA ALA A 119 -15.94 -2.06 13.79
C ALA A 119 -16.38 -3.49 14.08
N ALA A 120 -15.71 -4.50 13.50
CA ALA A 120 -15.96 -5.90 13.79
C ALA A 120 -15.69 -6.26 15.27
N MET A 121 -14.61 -5.71 15.86
CA MET A 121 -14.29 -5.91 17.27
C MET A 121 -15.36 -5.34 18.22
N ARG A 122 -16.06 -4.27 17.81
CA ARG A 122 -17.09 -3.60 18.60
C ARG A 122 -18.47 -4.26 18.53
N LEU A 123 -18.66 -5.28 17.70
CA LEU A 123 -19.94 -5.99 17.61
C LEU A 123 -20.36 -6.60 18.97
N PRO A 124 -21.67 -6.74 19.23
CA PRO A 124 -22.20 -7.37 20.44
C PRO A 124 -21.63 -8.78 20.67
N LYS A 125 -21.60 -9.22 21.94
CA LYS A 125 -21.03 -10.51 22.35
C LYS A 125 -21.75 -11.14 23.54
N SER A 126 -23.00 -10.74 23.76
CA SER A 126 -23.79 -11.11 24.93
C SER A 126 -24.42 -12.50 24.76
N SER A 127 -24.86 -12.85 23.56
CA SER A 127 -25.37 -14.19 23.22
C SER A 127 -24.36 -15.04 22.44
N GLU A 128 -24.56 -16.35 22.42
CA GLU A 128 -23.75 -17.27 21.59
C GLU A 128 -23.82 -16.92 20.10
N LYS A 129 -25.02 -16.62 19.60
CA LYS A 129 -25.23 -16.17 18.22
C LYS A 129 -24.48 -14.88 17.90
N GLU A 130 -24.48 -13.92 18.83
CA GLU A 130 -23.70 -12.68 18.68
C GLU A 130 -22.20 -12.93 18.69
N ARG A 131 -21.71 -13.81 19.56
CA ARG A 131 -20.28 -14.20 19.59
C ARG A 131 -19.84 -14.85 18.30
N ALA A 132 -20.62 -15.78 17.76
CA ALA A 132 -20.35 -16.41 16.47
C ALA A 132 -20.30 -15.37 15.33
N ALA A 133 -21.34 -14.54 15.20
CA ALA A 133 -21.38 -13.48 14.18
C ALA A 133 -20.22 -12.48 14.31
N ARG A 134 -19.82 -12.14 15.54
CA ARG A 134 -18.66 -11.28 15.80
C ARG A 134 -17.34 -11.94 15.38
N VAL A 135 -17.18 -13.24 15.61
CA VAL A 135 -15.98 -13.96 15.16
C VAL A 135 -15.91 -13.97 13.64
N ASP A 136 -17.00 -14.32 12.95
CA ASP A 136 -17.05 -14.34 11.49
C ASP A 136 -16.76 -12.96 10.89
N ALA A 137 -17.33 -11.93 11.49
CA ALA A 137 -17.07 -10.52 11.17
C ALA A 137 -15.59 -10.16 11.27
N MET A 138 -14.94 -10.52 12.37
CA MET A 138 -13.53 -10.25 12.60
C MET A 138 -12.65 -11.01 11.60
N GLN A 139 -12.95 -12.28 11.33
CA GLN A 139 -12.19 -13.07 10.37
C GLN A 139 -12.28 -12.49 8.95
N ALA A 140 -13.47 -12.06 8.52
CA ALA A 140 -13.63 -11.39 7.23
C ALA A 140 -12.89 -10.04 7.18
N ALA A 141 -12.93 -9.25 8.26
CA ALA A 141 -12.24 -7.98 8.33
C ALA A 141 -10.71 -8.15 8.31
N TYR A 142 -10.16 -9.12 9.03
CA TYR A 142 -8.72 -9.39 9.03
C TYR A 142 -8.20 -9.83 7.67
N ARG A 143 -8.90 -10.71 6.95
CA ARG A 143 -8.50 -11.09 5.58
C ARG A 143 -8.38 -9.87 4.68
N LYS A 144 -9.42 -9.04 4.65
CA LYS A 144 -9.41 -7.80 3.86
C LYS A 144 -8.30 -6.84 4.31
N ALA A 145 -8.05 -6.76 5.62
CA ALA A 145 -6.97 -5.95 6.16
C ALA A 145 -5.57 -6.52 5.87
N THR A 146 -5.44 -7.82 5.61
CA THR A 146 -4.20 -8.43 5.12
C THR A 146 -3.99 -8.18 3.62
N ASP A 147 -5.06 -8.14 2.82
CA ASP A 147 -4.96 -7.92 1.37
C ASP A 147 -4.31 -6.56 1.04
N VAL A 148 -4.61 -5.51 1.81
CA VAL A 148 -4.08 -4.15 1.59
C VAL A 148 -2.54 -4.06 1.71
N PRO A 149 -1.90 -4.50 2.81
CA PRO A 149 -0.45 -4.50 2.91
C PRO A 149 0.21 -5.51 1.97
N LEU A 150 -0.44 -6.64 1.60
CA LEU A 150 0.07 -7.55 0.57
C LEU A 150 0.17 -6.83 -0.79
N GLU A 151 -0.91 -6.17 -1.21
CA GLU A 151 -0.91 -5.39 -2.46
C GLU A 151 0.11 -4.24 -2.39
N THR A 152 0.26 -3.61 -1.23
CA THR A 152 1.29 -2.58 -1.00
C THR A 152 2.68 -3.15 -1.23
N MET A 153 2.99 -4.34 -0.69
CA MET A 153 4.29 -5.00 -0.91
C MET A 153 4.53 -5.28 -2.39
N GLU A 154 3.54 -5.83 -3.09
CA GLU A 154 3.63 -6.16 -4.52
C GLU A 154 3.97 -4.93 -5.36
N LEU A 155 3.23 -3.84 -5.16
CA LEU A 155 3.45 -2.58 -5.87
C LEU A 155 4.76 -1.91 -5.48
N CYS A 156 5.21 -2.07 -4.23
CA CYS A 156 6.51 -1.54 -3.82
C CYS A 156 7.68 -2.35 -4.39
N VAL A 157 7.52 -3.66 -4.62
CA VAL A 157 8.49 -4.45 -5.40
C VAL A 157 8.54 -3.94 -6.84
N GLU A 158 7.39 -3.68 -7.47
CA GLU A 158 7.38 -3.07 -8.81
C GLU A 158 7.99 -1.65 -8.82
N ALA A 159 7.78 -0.85 -7.76
CA ALA A 159 8.41 0.46 -7.62
C ALA A 159 9.94 0.33 -7.47
N LEU A 160 10.42 -0.69 -6.75
CA LEU A 160 11.85 -1.01 -6.61
C LEU A 160 12.48 -1.39 -7.96
N GLU A 161 11.78 -2.18 -8.79
CA GLU A 161 12.21 -2.49 -10.16
C GLU A 161 12.31 -1.23 -11.03
N LEU A 162 11.36 -0.30 -10.89
CA LEU A 162 11.44 0.99 -11.57
C LEU A 162 12.62 1.83 -11.06
N ALA A 163 12.89 1.79 -9.76
CA ALA A 163 14.01 2.49 -9.17
C ALA A 163 15.35 1.93 -9.67
N GLU A 164 15.47 0.61 -9.73
CA GLU A 164 16.59 -0.09 -10.34
C GLU A 164 16.77 0.27 -11.82
N ALA A 165 15.70 0.23 -12.61
CA ALA A 165 15.75 0.63 -14.02
C ALA A 165 16.14 2.11 -14.17
N SER A 166 15.64 2.98 -13.29
CA SER A 166 15.96 4.40 -13.29
C SER A 166 17.43 4.66 -12.96
N VAL A 167 18.02 3.95 -11.99
CA VAL A 167 19.46 4.08 -11.72
C VAL A 167 20.27 3.48 -12.85
N LYS A 168 19.84 2.40 -13.52
CA LYS A 168 20.58 1.78 -14.63
C LYS A 168 20.51 2.60 -15.92
N LYS A 169 19.39 3.26 -16.23
CA LYS A 169 19.14 3.88 -17.55
C LYS A 169 18.86 5.38 -17.53
N GLY A 170 18.39 5.90 -16.39
CA GLY A 170 18.03 7.29 -16.23
C GLY A 170 19.21 8.22 -16.05
N ASN A 171 18.90 9.46 -15.68
CA ASN A 171 19.89 10.54 -15.67
C ASN A 171 21.00 10.26 -14.65
N ARG A 172 22.25 10.13 -15.12
CA ARG A 172 23.44 9.91 -14.27
C ARG A 172 23.62 10.96 -13.18
N ASN A 173 23.25 12.21 -13.42
CA ASN A 173 23.37 13.30 -12.44
C ASN A 173 22.30 13.22 -11.34
N ALA A 174 21.28 12.37 -11.50
CA ALA A 174 20.22 12.12 -10.52
C ALA A 174 20.39 10.74 -9.84
N THR A 175 21.62 10.21 -9.79
CA THR A 175 21.92 8.91 -9.16
C THR A 175 21.53 8.88 -7.68
N THR A 176 21.71 9.99 -6.95
CA THR A 176 21.30 10.08 -5.54
C THR A 176 19.79 10.04 -5.38
N ASP A 177 19.03 10.61 -6.31
CA ASP A 177 17.55 10.54 -6.29
C ASP A 177 17.07 9.12 -6.55
N ALA A 178 17.71 8.41 -7.49
CA ALA A 178 17.43 6.99 -7.73
C ALA A 178 17.78 6.12 -6.52
N ALA A 179 18.88 6.41 -5.81
CA ALA A 179 19.24 5.73 -4.58
C ALA A 179 18.19 5.91 -3.48
N VAL A 180 17.66 7.13 -3.31
CA VAL A 180 16.56 7.38 -2.37
C VAL A 180 15.30 6.62 -2.79
N ALA A 181 14.98 6.54 -4.08
CA ALA A 181 13.86 5.76 -4.58
C ALA A 181 13.98 4.27 -4.20
N ILE A 182 15.17 3.68 -4.35
CA ILE A 182 15.46 2.29 -3.95
C ILE A 182 15.20 2.09 -2.46
N LEU A 183 15.81 2.92 -1.61
CA LEU A 183 15.70 2.81 -0.15
C LEU A 183 14.26 3.00 0.35
N LEU A 184 13.50 3.91 -0.27
CA LEU A 184 12.08 4.11 0.04
C LEU A 184 11.25 2.87 -0.28
N ALA A 185 11.48 2.22 -1.43
CA ALA A 185 10.77 1.00 -1.78
C ALA A 185 11.12 -0.16 -0.83
N GLU A 186 12.40 -0.37 -0.50
CA GLU A 186 12.82 -1.39 0.46
C GLU A 186 12.18 -1.18 1.84
N SER A 187 12.18 0.06 2.32
CA SER A 187 11.53 0.43 3.58
C SER A 187 10.03 0.20 3.54
N ALA A 188 9.37 0.55 2.43
CA ALA A 188 7.95 0.33 2.23
C ALA A 188 7.57 -1.16 2.24
N ILE A 189 8.33 -2.00 1.54
CA ILE A 189 8.11 -3.46 1.48
C ILE A 189 8.23 -4.08 2.87
N ARG A 190 9.29 -3.74 3.60
CA ARG A 190 9.52 -4.22 4.97
C ARG A 190 8.48 -3.69 5.95
N GLY A 191 8.05 -2.43 5.80
CA GLY A 191 6.98 -1.86 6.62
C GLY A 191 5.64 -2.56 6.37
N ALA A 192 5.27 -2.77 5.10
CA ALA A 192 4.04 -3.46 4.73
C ALA A 192 4.04 -4.94 5.18
N SER A 193 5.18 -5.63 5.12
CA SER A 193 5.27 -7.02 5.60
C SER A 193 4.99 -7.17 7.10
N LEU A 194 5.40 -6.20 7.92
CA LEU A 194 5.08 -6.17 9.34
C LEU A 194 3.58 -5.97 9.58
N ASN A 195 2.91 -5.16 8.76
CA ASN A 195 1.45 -5.01 8.81
C ASN A 195 0.73 -6.32 8.40
N CYS A 196 1.23 -7.02 7.38
CA CYS A 196 0.74 -8.37 7.03
C CYS A 196 0.85 -9.32 8.23
N ALA A 197 2.02 -9.40 8.86
CA ALA A 197 2.28 -10.31 9.97
C ALA A 197 1.33 -10.08 11.16
N VAL A 198 1.08 -8.81 11.52
CA VAL A 198 0.13 -8.45 12.60
C VAL A 198 -1.28 -8.95 12.29
N ASN A 199 -1.75 -8.77 11.05
CA ASN A 199 -3.09 -9.21 10.66
C ASN A 199 -3.18 -10.74 10.57
N LEU A 200 -2.16 -11.40 10.01
CA LEU A 200 -2.09 -12.85 9.85
C LEU A 200 -2.11 -13.60 11.19
N ALA A 201 -1.50 -13.04 12.24
CA ALA A 201 -1.56 -13.59 13.59
C ALA A 201 -3.00 -13.68 14.16
N SER A 202 -3.95 -12.94 13.58
CA SER A 202 -5.36 -12.92 14.00
C SER A 202 -6.27 -13.79 13.11
N ILE A 203 -5.74 -14.41 12.05
CA ILE A 203 -6.49 -15.22 11.09
C ILE A 203 -6.44 -16.70 11.46
N ARG A 204 -7.61 -17.36 11.46
CA ARG A 204 -7.78 -18.78 11.78
C ARG A 204 -7.72 -19.70 10.57
N ASP A 205 -7.99 -19.18 9.37
CA ASP A 205 -7.89 -19.95 8.15
C ASP A 205 -6.42 -20.19 7.81
N GLU A 206 -5.98 -21.42 8.04
CA GLU A 206 -4.59 -21.84 7.84
C GLU A 206 -4.18 -21.78 6.37
N THR A 207 -5.08 -22.11 5.43
CA THR A 207 -4.78 -22.05 4.00
C THR A 207 -4.56 -20.61 3.55
N PHE A 208 -5.43 -19.68 3.96
CA PHE A 208 -5.22 -18.26 3.68
C PHE A 208 -3.92 -17.75 4.31
N ARG A 209 -3.68 -18.11 5.59
CA ARG A 209 -2.50 -17.67 6.32
C ARG A 209 -1.21 -18.15 5.65
N SER A 210 -1.10 -19.44 5.35
CA SER A 210 0.11 -20.01 4.73
C SER A 210 0.36 -19.46 3.33
N ASN A 211 -0.69 -19.28 2.50
CA ASN A 211 -0.53 -18.69 1.17
C ASN A 211 -0.05 -17.22 1.26
N ALA A 212 -0.57 -16.45 2.21
CA ALA A 212 -0.16 -15.07 2.42
C ALA A 212 1.28 -14.98 2.98
N GLU A 213 1.64 -15.85 3.93
CA GLU A 213 3.01 -15.95 4.47
C GLU A 213 4.03 -16.28 3.38
N GLU A 214 3.73 -17.28 2.53
CA GLU A 214 4.57 -17.64 1.40
C GLU A 214 4.74 -16.45 0.43
N ARG A 215 3.66 -15.73 0.14
CA ARG A 215 3.72 -14.55 -0.73
C ARG A 215 4.56 -13.43 -0.13
N VAL A 216 4.44 -13.18 1.17
CA VAL A 216 5.30 -12.22 1.90
C VAL A 216 6.77 -12.60 1.80
N GLU A 217 7.10 -13.88 2.02
CA GLU A 217 8.47 -14.38 1.94
C GLU A 217 9.05 -14.20 0.53
N GLN A 218 8.30 -14.58 -0.50
CA GLN A 218 8.71 -14.42 -1.90
C GLN A 218 8.97 -12.96 -2.26
N LEU A 219 8.11 -12.04 -1.83
CA LEU A 219 8.26 -10.61 -2.08
C LEU A 219 9.47 -10.02 -1.36
N LEU A 220 9.72 -10.41 -0.10
CA LEU A 220 10.91 -9.97 0.65
C LEU A 220 12.19 -10.46 0.00
N LYS A 221 12.24 -11.73 -0.41
CA LYS A 221 13.40 -12.29 -1.10
C LYS A 221 13.69 -11.54 -2.41
N ARG A 222 12.66 -11.32 -3.23
CA ARG A 222 12.79 -10.56 -4.48
C ARG A 222 13.26 -9.12 -4.22
N ALA A 223 12.74 -8.48 -3.17
CA ALA A 223 13.15 -7.14 -2.79
C ALA A 223 14.64 -7.07 -2.40
N ASP A 224 15.11 -8.02 -1.59
CA ASP A 224 16.51 -8.07 -1.18
C ASP A 224 17.45 -8.32 -2.38
N GLU A 225 17.06 -9.18 -3.33
CA GLU A 225 17.81 -9.43 -4.57
C GLU A 225 17.92 -8.16 -5.43
N ILE A 226 16.80 -7.52 -5.75
CA ILE A 226 16.77 -6.31 -6.59
C ILE A 226 17.48 -5.14 -5.89
N GLY A 227 17.22 -4.94 -4.61
CA GLY A 227 17.79 -3.85 -3.81
C GLY A 227 19.31 -3.93 -3.76
N HIS A 228 19.86 -5.14 -3.58
CA HIS A 228 21.31 -5.36 -3.60
C HIS A 228 21.92 -5.00 -4.97
N GLU A 229 21.34 -5.48 -6.06
CA GLU A 229 21.81 -5.17 -7.41
C GLU A 229 21.71 -3.67 -7.73
N ALA A 230 20.60 -3.03 -7.35
CA ALA A 230 20.37 -1.62 -7.60
C ALA A 230 21.37 -0.74 -6.84
N MET A 231 21.65 -1.05 -5.57
CA MET A 231 22.62 -0.30 -4.75
C MET A 231 24.07 -0.51 -5.18
N ALA A 232 24.40 -1.67 -5.76
CA ALA A 232 25.70 -1.86 -6.40
C ALA A 232 25.89 -0.87 -7.57
N VAL A 233 24.87 -0.70 -8.42
CA VAL A 233 24.91 0.29 -9.53
C VAL A 233 25.02 1.72 -9.01
N VAL A 234 24.33 2.06 -7.91
CA VAL A 234 24.49 3.37 -7.26
C VAL A 234 25.95 3.60 -6.87
N THR A 235 26.56 2.62 -6.19
CA THR A 235 27.94 2.73 -5.68
C THR A 235 28.96 2.89 -6.81
N GLU A 236 28.76 2.21 -7.94
CA GLU A 236 29.64 2.36 -9.12
C GLU A 236 29.53 3.72 -9.81
N ARG A 237 28.43 4.45 -9.60
CA ARG A 237 28.13 5.73 -10.26
C ARG A 237 28.50 6.95 -9.43
N LEU A 238 28.76 6.79 -8.13
CA LEU A 238 29.21 7.84 -7.22
C LEU A 238 30.74 7.94 -7.22
#